data_AF-A0AAJ2VGA6-F1
#
_entry.id   AF-A0AAJ2VGA6-F1
#
_cell.length_a   1.000
_cell.length_b   1.000
_cell.length_c   1.000
_cell.angle_alpha   90.00
_cell.angle_beta   90.00
_cell.angle_gamma   90.00
#
_symmetry.space_group_name_H-M   'P 1'
#
loop_
_entity.id
_entity.type
_entity.pdbx_description
1 polymer ?
#
loop_
_entity_poly.entity_id
_entity_poly.type
_entity_poly.pdbx_seq_one_letter_code
_entity_poly.pdbx_strand_id
1 'polypeptide(L)'
;MKLPGLIAGWRRRSPLTLILVPVITLAAIVSAADIVAAIQNSPNASPWLKQNAHAVANLAINVESRGDTNAYNGSCCYGVLQMNRANIREYAGVTPEAYRQQSLQEQINAWASLTTDAMNSSVVRDLLALGTFDGRPVDGNLVLACVQLGIGNCRRMINSRRCSGFADSNGTTICGMADRMVGGTGNSPGGTGGTGGGTNPGTGGGGGGWKPIPEVPVAPTMEEGFRKASGQSMGNVRKTILTIGIGATALIVGSALLSVWRRYAKGGLAVDQFARHALQAGLLLTFIAIAMTVA
;
A
#
# COMPACT_ATOMS: atom_id res chain seq x y z
N MET A 1 20.73 -6.45 65.09
CA MET A 1 22.00 -5.71 64.86
C MET A 1 22.91 -6.56 63.99
N LYS A 2 23.40 -5.96 62.89
CA LYS A 2 24.61 -6.29 62.08
C LYS A 2 24.69 -7.63 61.32
N LEU A 3 24.51 -7.49 59.99
CA LEU A 3 25.35 -8.10 58.94
C LEU A 3 26.83 -7.74 59.14
N PRO A 4 27.76 -8.59 58.67
CA PRO A 4 28.39 -8.46 57.34
C PRO A 4 28.47 -9.83 56.61
N GLY A 5 28.39 -9.98 55.28
CA GLY A 5 29.18 -9.35 54.20
C GLY A 5 30.51 -10.11 54.05
N LEU A 6 30.99 -10.65 52.91
CA LEU A 6 30.74 -10.36 51.50
C LEU A 6 31.61 -11.34 50.63
N ILE A 7 31.11 -11.66 49.42
CA ILE A 7 31.83 -11.91 48.15
C ILE A 7 32.58 -13.26 47.95
N ALA A 8 32.08 -14.08 47.01
CA ALA A 8 32.68 -14.28 45.67
C ALA A 8 32.09 -15.52 44.96
N GLY A 9 31.63 -15.35 43.72
CA GLY A 9 31.67 -16.43 42.74
C GLY A 9 30.40 -16.65 41.90
N TRP A 10 30.58 -16.55 40.58
CA TRP A 10 29.76 -17.17 39.53
C TRP A 10 28.58 -16.38 38.96
N ARG A 11 28.99 -15.22 38.44
CA ARG A 11 28.70 -14.72 37.09
C ARG A 11 28.45 -15.84 36.05
N ARG A 12 27.35 -15.69 35.30
CA ARG A 12 26.97 -16.28 33.98
C ARG A 12 25.70 -17.12 34.03
N ARG A 13 24.57 -16.43 33.79
CA ARG A 13 23.50 -16.84 32.87
C ARG A 13 22.53 -15.66 32.81
N SER A 14 22.81 -14.71 31.93
CA SER A 14 21.77 -13.85 31.39
C SER A 14 21.05 -14.66 30.32
N PRO A 15 19.79 -15.07 30.49
CA PRO A 15 18.94 -15.22 29.33
C PRO A 15 18.41 -13.83 28.99
N LEU A 16 18.64 -13.43 27.75
CA LEU A 16 17.91 -12.37 27.09
C LEU A 16 16.43 -12.46 27.48
N THR A 17 15.93 -11.46 28.18
CA THR A 17 14.51 -11.14 28.19
C THR A 17 14.18 -10.61 26.80
N LEU A 18 13.96 -11.54 25.87
CA LEU A 18 13.42 -11.27 24.55
C LEU A 18 12.01 -10.72 24.79
N ILE A 19 11.87 -9.40 24.75
CA ILE A 19 10.59 -8.73 24.67
C ILE A 19 10.03 -9.10 23.29
N LEU A 20 9.34 -10.25 23.23
CA LEU A 20 8.39 -10.55 22.18
C LEU A 20 7.21 -9.60 22.41
N VAL A 21 7.32 -8.39 21.86
CA VAL A 21 6.13 -7.62 21.51
C VAL A 21 5.46 -8.46 20.42
N PRO A 22 4.25 -9.02 20.62
CA PRO A 22 3.47 -9.45 19.48
C PRO A 22 3.17 -8.18 18.71
N VAL A 23 3.92 -7.92 17.63
CA VAL A 23 3.52 -6.93 16.65
C VAL A 23 2.26 -7.51 16.03
N ILE A 24 1.11 -7.11 16.58
CA ILE A 24 -0.17 -7.30 15.93
C ILE A 24 -0.10 -6.38 14.72
N THR A 25 0.38 -6.91 13.58
CA THR A 25 0.28 -6.24 12.29
C THR A 25 -1.17 -6.27 11.85
N LEU A 26 -1.96 -5.36 12.44
CA LEU A 26 -3.24 -4.97 11.88
C LEU A 26 -3.00 -4.60 10.42
N ALA A 27 -3.87 -5.10 9.53
CA ALA A 27 -3.93 -4.63 8.15
C ALA A 27 -3.94 -3.10 8.16
N ALA A 28 -2.86 -2.50 7.69
CA ALA A 28 -2.75 -1.07 7.63
C ALA A 28 -3.33 -0.66 6.28
N ILE A 29 -4.53 -0.08 6.30
CA ILE A 29 -4.98 0.72 5.15
C ILE A 29 -4.11 1.97 5.14
N VAL A 30 -3.18 2.03 4.19
CA VAL A 30 -2.23 3.14 4.05
C VAL A 30 -2.77 4.19 3.08
N SER A 31 -2.38 5.45 3.31
CA SER A 31 -2.76 6.54 2.43
C SER A 31 -1.85 6.63 1.20
N ALA A 32 -2.30 7.37 0.18
CA ALA A 32 -1.45 7.73 -0.95
C ALA A 32 -0.16 8.45 -0.52
N ALA A 33 -0.24 9.31 0.51
CA ALA A 33 0.91 10.04 1.03
C ALA A 33 1.94 9.10 1.68
N ASP A 34 1.49 8.08 2.42
CA ASP A 34 2.37 7.08 3.02
C ASP A 34 3.13 6.29 1.94
N ILE A 35 2.45 5.93 0.84
CA ILE A 35 3.06 5.23 -0.30
C ILE A 35 4.07 6.12 -1.01
N VAL A 36 3.74 7.40 -1.25
CA VAL A 36 4.68 8.37 -1.85
C VAL A 36 5.94 8.49 -1.00
N ALA A 37 5.78 8.68 0.31
CA ALA A 37 6.90 8.77 1.25
C ALA A 37 7.72 7.48 1.24
N ALA A 38 7.07 6.31 1.24
CA ALA A 38 7.76 5.02 1.20
C ALA A 38 8.58 4.83 -0.09
N ILE A 39 8.08 5.27 -1.25
CA ILE A 39 8.83 5.23 -2.52
C ILE A 39 10.02 6.19 -2.48
N GLN A 40 9.83 7.41 -1.98
CA GLN A 40 10.91 8.40 -1.86
C GLN A 40 12.04 7.90 -0.94
N ASN A 41 11.67 7.24 0.15
CA ASN A 41 12.59 6.67 1.14
C ASN A 41 13.19 5.33 0.71
N SER A 42 12.67 4.69 -0.33
CA SER A 42 13.16 3.38 -0.75
C SER A 42 14.60 3.47 -1.27
N PRO A 43 15.53 2.61 -0.80
CA PRO A 43 16.87 2.51 -1.37
C PRO A 43 16.88 1.85 -2.76
N ASN A 44 15.81 1.11 -3.10
CA ASN A 44 15.72 0.33 -4.34
C ASN A 44 14.93 1.06 -5.45
N ALA A 45 14.29 2.19 -5.13
CA ALA A 45 13.58 2.98 -6.11
C ALA A 45 14.56 3.78 -6.99
N SER A 46 14.46 3.56 -8.30
CA SER A 46 15.18 4.37 -9.30
C SER A 46 14.83 5.87 -9.18
N PRO A 47 15.68 6.78 -9.68
CA PRO A 47 15.37 8.21 -9.71
C PRO A 47 14.03 8.50 -10.40
N TRP A 48 13.72 7.77 -11.49
CA TRP A 48 12.46 7.90 -12.20
C TRP A 48 11.26 7.51 -11.32
N LEU A 49 11.36 6.41 -10.57
CA LEU A 49 10.29 5.99 -9.65
C LEU A 49 10.07 7.00 -8.53
N LYS A 50 11.13 7.58 -7.98
CA LYS A 50 11.02 8.62 -6.94
C LYS A 50 10.31 9.87 -7.47
N GLN A 51 10.62 10.29 -8.70
CA GLN A 51 9.95 11.41 -9.36
C GLN A 51 8.48 11.11 -9.70
N ASN A 52 8.15 9.85 -9.96
CA ASN A 52 6.80 9.39 -10.31
C ASN A 52 6.09 8.69 -9.14
N ALA A 53 6.47 8.97 -7.89
CA ALA A 53 5.94 8.29 -6.71
C ALA A 53 4.41 8.41 -6.57
N HIS A 54 3.83 9.52 -7.02
CA HIS A 54 2.38 9.71 -7.07
C HIS A 54 1.67 8.69 -7.99
N ALA A 55 2.29 8.31 -9.12
CA ALA A 55 1.74 7.30 -10.00
C ALA A 55 1.73 5.91 -9.34
N VAL A 56 2.73 5.62 -8.49
CA VAL A 56 2.76 4.37 -7.69
C VAL A 56 1.64 4.38 -6.64
N ALA A 57 1.42 5.51 -5.97
CA ALA A 57 0.30 5.65 -5.04
C ALA A 57 -1.06 5.46 -5.74
N ASN A 58 -1.23 6.05 -6.92
CA ASN A 58 -2.40 5.86 -7.77
C ASN A 58 -2.63 4.39 -8.14
N LEU A 59 -1.56 3.65 -8.50
CA LEU A 59 -1.63 2.22 -8.78
C LEU A 59 -2.18 1.44 -7.58
N ALA A 60 -1.56 1.64 -6.41
CA ALA A 60 -1.95 0.97 -5.17
C ALA A 60 -3.39 1.26 -4.74
N ILE A 61 -3.79 2.54 -4.76
CA ILE A 61 -5.08 3.00 -4.22
C ILE A 61 -6.23 2.72 -5.19
N ASN A 62 -6.05 2.97 -6.48
CA ASN A 62 -7.17 2.94 -7.43
C ASN A 62 -7.30 1.62 -8.18
N VAL A 63 -6.23 0.82 -8.25
CA VAL A 63 -6.23 -0.40 -9.07
C VAL A 63 -5.94 -1.65 -8.25
N GLU A 64 -4.92 -1.64 -7.40
CA GLU A 64 -4.39 -2.89 -6.84
C GLU A 64 -5.09 -3.34 -5.55
N SER A 65 -4.96 -2.57 -4.47
CA SER A 65 -5.33 -3.04 -3.12
C SER A 65 -6.23 -2.07 -2.35
N ARG A 66 -6.45 -0.86 -2.88
CA ARG A 66 -7.04 0.25 -2.12
C ARG A 66 -6.21 0.64 -0.89
N GLY A 67 -4.90 0.43 -0.96
CA GLY A 67 -3.97 0.74 0.14
C GLY A 67 -3.90 -0.33 1.22
N ASP A 68 -4.49 -1.51 1.02
CA ASP A 68 -4.42 -2.59 2.01
C ASP A 68 -3.08 -3.36 1.91
N THR A 69 -2.21 -3.17 2.90
CA THR A 69 -0.92 -3.89 3.00
C THR A 69 -1.09 -5.40 3.19
N ASN A 70 -2.26 -5.85 3.62
CA ASN A 70 -2.55 -7.25 3.84
C ASN A 70 -3.44 -7.81 2.71
N ALA A 71 -3.59 -7.12 1.58
CA ALA A 71 -4.45 -7.57 0.49
C ALA A 71 -4.00 -8.93 -0.07
N TYR A 72 -4.99 -9.76 -0.43
CA TYR A 72 -4.80 -10.98 -1.22
C TYR A 72 -6.01 -11.15 -2.14
N ASN A 73 -5.79 -11.22 -3.46
CA ASN A 73 -6.87 -11.28 -4.45
C ASN A 73 -7.48 -12.68 -4.67
N GLY A 74 -7.10 -13.68 -3.87
CA GLY A 74 -7.67 -15.03 -3.96
C GLY A 74 -6.94 -15.98 -4.89
N SER A 75 -6.08 -15.50 -5.80
CA SER A 75 -5.45 -16.34 -6.83
C SER A 75 -3.94 -16.21 -6.96
N CYS A 76 -3.37 -15.01 -6.82
CA CYS A 76 -1.95 -14.81 -7.15
C CYS A 76 -1.22 -13.83 -6.28
N CYS A 77 -1.90 -12.78 -5.82
CA CYS A 77 -1.24 -11.50 -5.65
C CYS A 77 -1.49 -10.92 -4.27
N TYR A 78 -0.43 -10.36 -3.69
CA TYR A 78 -0.33 -10.08 -2.27
C TYR A 78 0.16 -8.66 -2.01
N GLY A 79 -0.31 -8.06 -0.92
CA GLY A 79 0.16 -6.77 -0.40
C GLY A 79 -0.32 -5.56 -1.19
N VAL A 80 0.22 -4.39 -0.82
CA VAL A 80 -0.29 -3.08 -1.27
C VAL A 80 -0.24 -2.87 -2.79
N LEU A 81 0.75 -3.48 -3.46
CA LEU A 81 0.94 -3.40 -4.92
C LEU A 81 0.78 -4.78 -5.61
N GLN A 82 0.11 -5.72 -4.93
CA GLN A 82 -0.34 -7.00 -5.50
C GLN A 82 0.78 -7.78 -6.22
N MET A 83 1.92 -7.98 -5.53
CA MET A 83 3.02 -8.80 -6.07
C MET A 83 2.61 -10.28 -6.12
N ASN A 84 2.99 -10.97 -7.19
CA ASN A 84 2.78 -12.42 -7.29
C ASN A 84 3.82 -13.22 -6.48
N ARG A 85 3.56 -14.51 -6.27
CA ARG A 85 4.45 -15.41 -5.48
C ARG A 85 5.90 -15.46 -5.97
N ALA A 86 6.11 -15.49 -7.29
CA ALA A 86 7.46 -15.57 -7.86
C ALA A 86 8.25 -14.29 -7.58
N ASN A 87 7.63 -13.14 -7.78
CA ASN A 87 8.23 -11.83 -7.52
C ASN A 87 8.48 -11.61 -6.03
N ILE A 88 7.59 -12.06 -5.15
CA ILE A 88 7.81 -11.98 -3.69
C ILE A 88 9.04 -12.80 -3.29
N ARG A 89 9.17 -14.02 -3.81
CA ARG A 89 10.33 -14.86 -3.54
C ARG A 89 11.62 -14.20 -4.01
N GLU A 90 11.62 -13.64 -5.22
CA GLU A 90 12.81 -13.03 -5.82
C GLU A 90 13.21 -11.72 -5.12
N TYR A 91 12.26 -10.81 -4.91
CA TYR A 91 12.55 -9.43 -4.52
C TYR A 91 12.36 -9.14 -3.04
N ALA A 92 11.56 -9.94 -2.33
CA ALA A 92 11.37 -9.80 -0.89
C ALA A 92 12.08 -10.92 -0.10
N GLY A 93 12.43 -12.04 -0.74
CA GLY A 93 13.14 -13.16 -0.09
C GLY A 93 12.33 -13.88 0.98
N VAL A 94 11.00 -13.72 0.97
CA VAL A 94 10.09 -14.25 2.00
C VAL A 94 8.93 -15.04 1.38
N THR A 95 8.12 -15.69 2.21
CA THR A 95 6.87 -16.32 1.75
C THR A 95 5.79 -15.25 1.50
N PRO A 96 4.76 -15.54 0.69
CA PRO A 96 3.66 -14.60 0.47
C PRO A 96 2.91 -14.22 1.76
N GLU A 97 2.78 -15.15 2.70
CA GLU A 97 2.14 -14.92 4.00
C GLU A 97 2.99 -14.00 4.88
N ALA A 98 4.31 -14.19 4.87
CA ALA A 98 5.23 -13.29 5.58
C ALA A 98 5.28 -11.91 4.92
N TYR A 99 5.26 -11.83 3.59
CA TYR A 99 5.20 -10.56 2.85
C TYR A 99 3.99 -9.71 3.24
N ARG A 100 2.81 -10.32 3.37
CA ARG A 100 1.60 -9.61 3.83
C ARG A 100 1.69 -9.08 5.26
N GLN A 101 2.60 -9.61 6.07
CA GLN A 101 2.81 -9.16 7.44
C GLN A 101 3.95 -8.13 7.54
N GLN A 102 4.67 -7.86 6.47
CA GLN A 102 5.70 -6.82 6.43
C GLN A 102 5.11 -5.43 6.52
N SER A 103 5.92 -4.48 7.00
CA SER A 103 5.59 -3.05 6.96
C SER A 103 5.40 -2.55 5.53
N LEU A 104 4.71 -1.42 5.37
CA LEU A 104 4.59 -0.74 4.08
C LEU A 104 5.97 -0.53 3.43
N GLN A 105 6.95 -0.08 4.19
CA GLN A 105 8.27 0.25 3.66
C GLN A 105 8.98 -0.98 3.09
N GLU A 106 8.89 -2.13 3.76
CA GLU A 106 9.47 -3.39 3.28
C GLU A 106 8.78 -3.87 2.00
N GLN A 107 7.44 -3.84 1.96
CA GLN A 107 6.68 -4.19 0.77
C GLN A 107 7.04 -3.29 -0.42
N ILE A 108 7.16 -1.99 -0.18
CA ILE A 108 7.55 -0.99 -1.18
C ILE A 108 8.99 -1.19 -1.63
N ASN A 109 9.92 -1.54 -0.75
CA ASN A 109 11.31 -1.80 -1.12
C ASN A 109 11.45 -2.99 -2.07
N ALA A 110 10.70 -4.07 -1.82
CA ALA A 110 10.68 -5.23 -2.70
C ALA A 110 10.05 -4.89 -4.06
N TRP A 111 8.89 -4.23 -4.06
CA TRP A 111 8.23 -3.82 -5.30
C TRP A 111 9.07 -2.82 -6.10
N ALA A 112 9.71 -1.86 -5.44
CA ALA A 112 10.58 -0.89 -6.08
C ALA A 112 11.79 -1.54 -6.76
N SER A 113 12.35 -2.61 -6.17
CA SER A 113 13.40 -3.39 -6.81
C SER A 113 12.92 -4.05 -8.10
N LEU A 114 11.78 -4.76 -8.05
CA LEU A 114 11.14 -5.37 -9.22
C LEU A 114 10.90 -4.33 -10.33
N THR A 115 10.29 -3.20 -9.97
CA THR A 115 9.91 -2.19 -10.95
C THR A 115 11.15 -1.48 -11.50
N THR A 116 12.16 -1.21 -10.69
CA THR A 116 13.45 -0.67 -11.17
C THR A 116 14.09 -1.59 -12.21
N ASP A 117 14.05 -2.91 -12.02
CA ASP A 117 14.52 -3.86 -13.03
C ASP A 117 13.69 -3.80 -14.31
N ALA A 118 12.36 -3.73 -14.18
CA ALA A 118 11.46 -3.59 -15.32
C ALA A 118 11.70 -2.30 -16.11
N MET A 119 12.04 -1.19 -15.44
CA MET A 119 12.40 0.09 -16.07
C MET A 119 13.65 -0.01 -16.94
N ASN A 120 14.54 -0.98 -16.69
CA ASN A 120 15.73 -1.21 -17.52
C ASN A 120 15.42 -1.94 -18.84
N SER A 121 14.20 -2.46 -19.01
CA SER A 121 13.74 -3.08 -20.26
C SER A 121 13.78 -2.09 -21.42
N SER A 122 14.24 -2.56 -22.58
CA SER A 122 14.17 -1.76 -23.82
C SER A 122 12.74 -1.34 -24.16
N VAL A 123 11.73 -2.16 -23.84
CA VAL A 123 10.31 -1.80 -24.08
C VAL A 123 9.91 -0.52 -23.33
N VAL A 124 10.28 -0.43 -22.05
CA VAL A 124 9.90 0.70 -21.20
C VAL A 124 10.65 1.94 -21.62
N ARG A 125 11.94 1.80 -21.95
CA ARG A 125 12.76 2.88 -22.49
C ARG A 125 12.24 3.37 -23.84
N ASP A 126 11.81 2.47 -24.72
CA ASP A 126 11.19 2.81 -26.00
C ASP A 126 9.90 3.61 -25.78
N LEU A 127 9.02 3.17 -24.86
CA LEU A 127 7.79 3.89 -24.52
C LEU A 127 8.09 5.31 -24.02
N LEU A 128 9.00 5.45 -23.06
CA LEU A 128 9.43 6.75 -22.53
C LEU A 128 9.98 7.67 -23.63
N ALA A 129 10.76 7.13 -24.57
CA ALA A 129 11.35 7.88 -25.66
C ALA A 129 10.32 8.44 -26.66
N LEU A 130 9.10 7.89 -26.73
CA LEU A 130 8.05 8.41 -27.59
C LEU A 130 7.56 9.80 -27.14
N GLY A 131 7.57 10.08 -25.84
CA GLY A 131 7.01 11.30 -25.23
C GLY A 131 5.48 11.42 -25.33
N THR A 132 4.88 10.98 -26.44
CA THR A 132 3.44 10.88 -26.68
C THR A 132 3.12 9.55 -27.34
N PHE A 133 2.05 8.89 -26.91
CA PHE A 133 1.56 7.64 -27.48
C PHE A 133 0.06 7.76 -27.73
N ASP A 134 -0.43 7.46 -28.94
CA ASP A 134 -1.85 7.55 -29.31
C ASP A 134 -2.53 8.87 -28.89
N GLY A 135 -1.83 10.00 -29.07
CA GLY A 135 -2.32 11.34 -28.76
C GLY A 135 -2.27 11.75 -27.28
N ARG A 136 -1.84 10.87 -26.37
CA ARG A 136 -1.66 11.19 -24.94
C ARG A 136 -0.19 11.26 -24.53
N PRO A 137 0.16 12.09 -23.52
CA PRO A 137 1.50 12.08 -22.95
C PRO A 137 1.87 10.71 -22.40
N VAL A 138 3.14 10.33 -22.56
CA VAL A 138 3.71 9.18 -21.85
C VAL A 138 4.08 9.64 -20.43
N ASP A 139 3.16 9.45 -19.50
CA ASP A 139 3.30 9.83 -18.09
C ASP A 139 3.63 8.62 -17.19
N GLY A 140 3.83 8.87 -15.89
CA GLY A 140 4.12 7.83 -14.91
C GLY A 140 3.04 6.75 -14.84
N ASN A 141 1.76 7.08 -15.03
CA ASN A 141 0.67 6.12 -14.97
C ASN A 141 0.71 5.16 -16.17
N LEU A 142 0.94 5.67 -17.37
CA LEU A 142 1.04 4.85 -18.57
C LEU A 142 2.23 3.88 -18.50
N VAL A 143 3.38 4.36 -18.03
CA VAL A 143 4.58 3.54 -17.87
C VAL A 143 4.39 2.46 -16.82
N LEU A 144 3.80 2.78 -15.67
CA LEU A 144 3.52 1.79 -14.63
C LEU A 144 2.45 0.78 -15.06
N ALA A 145 1.41 1.19 -15.77
CA ALA A 145 0.43 0.27 -16.34
C ALA A 145 1.07 -0.69 -17.37
N CYS A 146 2.02 -0.20 -18.16
CA CYS A 146 2.83 -1.01 -19.09
C CYS A 146 3.65 -2.08 -18.35
N VAL A 147 4.27 -1.73 -17.23
CA VAL A 147 5.01 -2.69 -16.38
C VAL A 147 4.04 -3.69 -15.74
N GLN A 148 2.93 -3.22 -15.18
CA GLN A 148 2.00 -4.02 -14.40
C GLN A 148 1.23 -5.06 -15.24
N LEU A 149 0.81 -4.70 -16.46
CA LEU A 149 0.20 -5.65 -17.40
C LEU A 149 1.24 -6.48 -18.16
N GLY A 150 2.52 -6.24 -17.94
CA GLY A 150 3.62 -7.04 -18.46
C GLY A 150 4.30 -6.44 -19.68
N ILE A 151 5.64 -6.50 -19.65
CA ILE A 151 6.56 -5.95 -20.66
C ILE A 151 6.26 -6.45 -22.09
N GLY A 152 5.91 -7.73 -22.26
CA GLY A 152 5.54 -8.28 -23.57
C GLY A 152 4.25 -7.70 -24.14
N ASN A 153 3.23 -7.51 -23.28
CA ASN A 153 1.96 -6.89 -23.66
C ASN A 153 2.14 -5.41 -24.01
N CYS A 154 3.04 -4.73 -23.28
CA CYS A 154 3.43 -3.37 -23.59
C CYS A 154 4.13 -3.25 -24.95
N ARG A 155 5.06 -4.16 -25.29
CA ARG A 155 5.66 -4.22 -26.63
C ARG A 155 4.59 -4.36 -27.71
N ARG A 156 3.60 -5.22 -27.51
CA ARG A 156 2.48 -5.41 -28.44
C ARG A 156 1.68 -4.13 -28.64
N MET A 157 1.34 -3.43 -27.55
CA MET A 157 0.67 -2.13 -27.62
C MET A 157 1.51 -1.11 -28.40
N ILE A 158 2.79 -0.95 -28.06
CA ILE A 158 3.70 0.00 -28.73
C ILE A 158 3.77 -0.27 -30.24
N ASN A 159 3.94 -1.54 -30.64
CA ASN A 159 4.03 -1.93 -32.04
C ASN A 159 2.76 -1.61 -32.84
N SER A 160 1.59 -1.63 -32.19
CA SER A 160 0.31 -1.27 -32.82
C SER A 160 0.13 0.24 -33.01
N ARG A 161 0.91 1.06 -32.28
CA ARG A 161 0.79 2.52 -32.18
C ARG A 161 -0.56 3.03 -31.65
N ARG A 162 -1.38 2.16 -31.06
CA ARG A 162 -2.71 2.49 -30.55
C ARG A 162 -2.90 1.92 -29.14
N CYS A 163 -3.64 2.63 -28.30
CA CYS A 163 -4.03 2.18 -26.97
C CYS A 163 -4.85 0.88 -27.00
N SER A 164 -5.59 0.64 -28.08
CA SER A 164 -6.33 -0.62 -28.32
C SER A 164 -5.48 -1.77 -28.85
N GLY A 165 -4.17 -1.58 -29.02
CA GLY A 165 -3.23 -2.59 -29.51
C GLY A 165 -3.06 -3.84 -28.65
N PHE A 166 -3.46 -3.73 -27.39
CA PHE A 166 -3.49 -4.81 -26.43
C PHE A 166 -4.68 -4.65 -25.50
N ALA A 167 -5.34 -5.75 -25.19
CA ALA A 167 -6.28 -5.88 -24.09
C ALA A 167 -6.06 -7.23 -23.42
N ASP A 168 -6.19 -7.28 -22.09
CA ASP A 168 -6.22 -8.54 -21.35
C ASP A 168 -7.54 -9.30 -21.58
N SER A 169 -7.70 -10.47 -20.95
CA SER A 169 -8.93 -11.27 -21.06
C SER A 169 -10.18 -10.56 -20.53
N ASN A 170 -10.01 -9.51 -19.72
CA ASN A 170 -11.09 -8.70 -19.15
C ASN A 170 -11.36 -7.43 -19.99
N GLY A 171 -10.70 -7.27 -21.14
CA GLY A 171 -10.83 -6.10 -22.01
C GLY A 171 -10.07 -4.86 -21.50
N THR A 172 -9.21 -5.00 -20.49
CA THR A 172 -8.38 -3.91 -19.95
C THR A 172 -7.20 -3.67 -20.87
N THR A 173 -7.13 -2.48 -21.46
CA THR A 173 -5.94 -2.01 -22.17
C THR A 173 -4.95 -1.37 -21.19
N ILE A 174 -3.68 -1.25 -21.58
CA ILE A 174 -2.66 -0.54 -20.78
C ILE A 174 -3.04 0.93 -20.57
N CYS A 175 -3.51 1.61 -21.61
CA CYS A 175 -4.01 2.98 -21.48
C CYS A 175 -5.24 3.04 -20.57
N GLY A 176 -6.18 2.09 -20.68
CA GLY A 176 -7.36 2.05 -19.83
C GLY A 176 -7.01 1.80 -18.37
N MET A 177 -5.98 1.00 -18.09
CA MET A 177 -5.44 0.86 -16.72
C MET A 177 -4.80 2.17 -16.23
N ALA A 178 -4.01 2.84 -17.07
CA ALA A 178 -3.45 4.15 -16.73
C ALA A 178 -4.55 5.18 -16.40
N ASP A 179 -5.68 5.12 -17.09
CA ASP A 179 -6.83 6.01 -16.82
C ASP A 179 -7.52 5.69 -15.48
N ARG A 180 -7.63 4.40 -15.12
CA ARG A 180 -8.12 3.99 -13.79
C ARG A 180 -7.21 4.46 -12.67
N MET A 181 -5.90 4.49 -12.90
CA MET A 181 -4.94 5.00 -11.92
C MET A 181 -5.21 6.47 -11.57
N VAL A 182 -5.75 7.28 -12.49
CA VAL A 182 -6.11 8.69 -12.21
C VAL A 182 -7.47 8.83 -11.49
N GLY A 183 -8.14 7.73 -11.15
CA GLY A 183 -9.47 7.72 -10.55
C GLY A 183 -10.61 7.84 -11.57
N GLY A 184 -10.31 7.71 -12.87
CA GLY A 184 -11.34 7.64 -13.92
C GLY A 184 -12.00 6.26 -13.97
N THR A 185 -13.27 6.20 -14.35
CA THR A 185 -13.87 4.96 -14.87
C THR A 185 -13.21 4.71 -16.23
N GLY A 186 -12.17 3.89 -16.27
CA GLY A 186 -11.46 3.59 -17.51
C GLY A 186 -12.40 2.96 -18.54
N ASN A 187 -13.02 3.79 -19.39
CA ASN A 187 -13.71 3.34 -20.58
C ASN A 187 -12.63 2.93 -21.57
N SER A 188 -12.59 1.64 -21.91
CA SER A 188 -11.82 1.16 -23.05
C SER A 188 -12.20 1.97 -24.30
N PRO A 189 -11.26 2.63 -25.01
CA PRO A 189 -11.54 3.13 -26.34
C PRO A 189 -11.56 1.93 -27.28
N GLY A 190 -12.75 1.34 -27.42
CA GLY A 190 -12.94 0.13 -28.21
C GLY A 190 -14.41 -0.13 -28.51
N GLY A 191 -15.01 0.70 -29.36
CA GLY A 191 -16.19 0.30 -30.14
C GLY A 191 -17.38 1.25 -30.12
N THR A 192 -17.34 2.29 -30.95
CA THR A 192 -18.44 2.65 -31.86
C THR A 192 -17.88 3.60 -32.92
N GLY A 193 -17.85 3.14 -34.17
CA GLY A 193 -17.84 4.07 -35.31
C GLY A 193 -19.18 4.80 -35.34
N GLY A 194 -19.16 6.11 -35.57
CA GLY A 194 -20.35 6.94 -35.67
C GLY A 194 -20.01 8.42 -35.66
N THR A 195 -20.06 9.02 -36.84
CA THR A 195 -19.83 10.43 -37.23
C THR A 195 -20.62 11.50 -36.44
N GLY A 196 -19.98 12.67 -36.30
CA GLY A 196 -20.58 13.99 -35.98
C GLY A 196 -19.76 14.70 -34.90
N GLY A 197 -19.11 15.86 -35.08
CA GLY A 197 -19.26 16.96 -36.03
C GLY A 197 -19.33 18.27 -35.21
N GLY A 198 -18.36 19.18 -35.39
CA GLY A 198 -18.39 20.56 -34.85
C GLY A 198 -17.13 20.95 -34.06
N THR A 199 -16.09 21.54 -34.69
CA THR A 199 -15.78 23.01 -34.78
C THR A 199 -15.41 23.63 -33.42
N ASN A 200 -14.27 24.28 -33.18
CA ASN A 200 -13.45 25.17 -34.04
C ASN A 200 -12.02 25.40 -33.45
N PRO A 201 -11.11 26.10 -34.17
CA PRO A 201 -9.66 25.93 -34.09
C PRO A 201 -8.92 26.94 -33.20
N GLY A 202 -7.76 26.53 -32.69
CA GLY A 202 -6.76 27.41 -32.07
C GLY A 202 -5.42 27.27 -32.77
N THR A 203 -5.11 28.21 -33.65
CA THR A 203 -3.84 28.45 -34.35
C THR A 203 -2.70 28.81 -33.39
N GLY A 204 -1.47 28.31 -33.65
CA GLY A 204 -0.23 29.01 -33.29
C GLY A 204 0.97 28.17 -32.83
N GLY A 205 1.83 27.77 -33.78
CA GLY A 205 3.28 28.00 -33.74
C GLY A 205 4.18 27.31 -32.69
N GLY A 206 4.90 26.27 -33.14
CA GLY A 206 6.37 26.23 -33.14
C GLY A 206 7.16 26.07 -31.83
N GLY A 207 7.93 24.97 -31.76
CA GLY A 207 9.33 25.02 -31.30
C GLY A 207 9.64 24.70 -29.82
N GLY A 208 10.26 23.54 -29.60
CA GLY A 208 11.28 23.23 -28.59
C GLY A 208 11.23 23.90 -27.21
N GLY A 209 11.00 23.08 -26.17
CA GLY A 209 11.38 23.41 -24.80
C GLY A 209 10.46 22.76 -23.77
N TRP A 210 10.91 21.69 -23.14
CA TRP A 210 10.29 21.16 -21.93
C TRP A 210 10.27 22.28 -20.87
N LYS A 211 9.09 22.75 -20.49
CA LYS A 211 8.88 23.61 -19.31
C LYS A 211 8.37 22.76 -18.15
N PRO A 212 8.86 22.94 -16.91
CA PRO A 212 8.28 22.29 -15.75
C PRO A 212 6.81 22.72 -15.59
N ILE A 213 5.94 21.75 -15.37
CA ILE A 213 4.54 21.96 -15.00
C ILE A 213 4.53 22.67 -13.64
N PRO A 214 3.71 23.72 -13.42
CA PRO A 214 3.58 24.34 -12.10
C PRO A 214 3.21 23.30 -11.05
N GLU A 215 3.93 23.29 -9.92
CA GLU A 215 3.56 22.50 -8.74
C GLU A 215 2.12 22.84 -8.35
N VAL A 216 1.20 21.91 -8.60
CA VAL A 216 -0.10 21.92 -7.95
C VAL A 216 0.16 21.45 -6.52
N PRO A 217 -0.19 22.21 -5.47
CA PRO A 217 -0.02 21.74 -4.10
C PRO A 217 -0.93 20.52 -3.89
N VAL A 218 -0.36 19.33 -3.71
CA VAL A 218 -1.11 18.05 -3.67
C VAL A 218 -1.70 17.74 -2.28
N ALA A 219 -1.48 18.56 -1.26
CA ALA A 219 -1.97 18.26 0.10
C ALA A 219 -3.39 18.78 0.46
N PRO A 220 -3.83 20.01 0.07
CA PRO A 220 -5.09 20.54 0.58
C PRO A 220 -6.36 20.10 -0.16
N THR A 221 -6.26 19.51 -1.36
CA THR A 221 -7.44 19.32 -2.25
C THR A 221 -8.34 18.14 -1.89
N MET A 222 -7.81 17.07 -1.28
CA MET A 222 -8.61 15.90 -0.90
C MET A 222 -9.45 16.14 0.35
N GLU A 223 -8.88 16.77 1.38
CA GLU A 223 -9.61 17.11 2.60
C GLU A 223 -10.66 18.20 2.33
N GLU A 224 -10.35 19.17 1.47
CA GLU A 224 -11.28 20.18 0.99
C GLU A 224 -12.43 19.55 0.17
N GLY A 225 -12.12 18.61 -0.72
CA GLY A 225 -13.10 17.85 -1.51
C GLY A 225 -14.01 16.97 -0.65
N PHE A 226 -13.43 16.23 0.30
CA PHE A 226 -14.17 15.39 1.25
C PHE A 226 -15.04 16.23 2.17
N ARG A 227 -14.55 17.35 2.69
CA ARG A 227 -15.31 18.28 3.53
C ARG A 227 -16.48 18.90 2.78
N LYS A 228 -16.27 19.27 1.50
CA LYS A 228 -17.31 19.87 0.65
C LYS A 228 -18.39 18.87 0.24
N ALA A 229 -18.05 17.58 0.13
CA ALA A 229 -19.00 16.51 -0.25
C ALA A 229 -19.71 15.87 0.95
N SER A 230 -19.02 15.65 2.07
CA SER A 230 -19.54 14.91 3.23
C SER A 230 -20.01 15.79 4.39
N GLY A 231 -19.65 17.08 4.39
CA GLY A 231 -19.90 17.99 5.51
C GLY A 231 -19.09 17.69 6.78
N GLN A 232 -18.21 16.68 6.76
CA GLN A 232 -17.35 16.30 7.89
C GLN A 232 -15.87 16.39 7.53
N SER A 233 -15.02 16.65 8.53
CA SER A 233 -13.57 16.60 8.33
C SER A 233 -13.10 15.15 8.25
N MET A 234 -12.13 14.88 7.37
CA MET A 234 -11.57 13.54 7.20
C MET A 234 -10.88 13.07 8.49
N GLY A 235 -10.34 14.01 9.28
CA GLY A 235 -9.83 13.76 10.63
C GLY A 235 -10.88 13.23 11.61
N ASN A 236 -12.11 13.77 11.59
CA ASN A 236 -13.18 13.30 12.48
C ASN A 236 -13.65 11.90 12.09
N VAL A 237 -13.79 11.62 10.79
CA VAL A 237 -14.19 10.28 10.31
C VAL A 237 -13.12 9.24 10.61
N ARG A 238 -11.84 9.58 10.39
CA ARG A 238 -10.70 8.72 10.77
C ARG A 238 -10.70 8.44 12.26
N LYS A 239 -10.91 9.46 13.09
CA LYS A 239 -11.00 9.31 14.55
C LYS A 239 -12.16 8.39 14.94
N THR A 240 -13.36 8.58 14.36
CA THR A 240 -14.53 7.75 14.63
C THR A 240 -14.30 6.28 14.25
N ILE A 241 -13.75 6.01 13.08
CA ILE A 241 -13.47 4.62 12.63
C ILE A 241 -12.44 3.96 13.56
N LEU A 242 -11.37 4.68 13.91
CA LEU A 242 -10.35 4.19 14.85
C LEU A 242 -10.95 3.93 16.25
N THR A 243 -11.79 4.83 16.77
CA THR A 243 -12.47 4.64 18.06
C THR A 243 -13.40 3.42 18.04
N ILE A 244 -14.14 3.18 16.95
CA ILE A 244 -15.00 2.00 16.82
C ILE A 244 -14.16 0.72 16.79
N GLY A 245 -13.06 0.69 16.03
CA GLY A 245 -12.17 -0.47 15.95
C GLY A 245 -11.49 -0.80 17.29
N ILE A 246 -11.02 0.23 18.00
CA ILE A 246 -10.42 0.08 19.33
C ILE A 246 -11.47 -0.43 20.33
N GLY A 247 -12.68 0.12 20.30
CA GLY A 247 -13.80 -0.32 21.15
C GLY A 247 -14.21 -1.78 20.91
N ALA A 248 -14.31 -2.21 19.65
CA ALA A 248 -14.60 -3.60 19.31
C ALA A 248 -13.53 -4.57 19.82
N THR A 249 -12.25 -4.17 19.72
CA THR A 249 -11.13 -4.97 20.22
C THR A 249 -11.17 -5.09 21.75
N ALA A 250 -11.47 -3.99 22.47
CA ALA A 250 -11.64 -4.00 23.91
C ALA A 250 -12.76 -4.97 24.36
N LEU A 251 -13.88 -5.00 23.63
CA LEU A 251 -15.01 -5.89 23.92
C LEU A 251 -14.64 -7.37 23.72
N ILE A 252 -13.90 -7.70 22.65
CA ILE A 252 -13.45 -9.08 22.39
C ILE A 252 -12.53 -9.54 23.52
N VAL A 253 -11.55 -8.73 23.91
CA VAL A 253 -10.59 -9.06 24.97
C VAL A 253 -11.28 -9.17 26.33
N GLY A 254 -12.23 -8.27 26.63
CA GLY A 254 -13.07 -8.34 27.82
C GLY A 254 -13.93 -9.62 27.86
N SER A 255 -14.51 -10.03 26.73
CA SER A 255 -15.30 -11.26 26.64
C SER A 255 -14.45 -12.52 26.85
N ALA A 256 -13.22 -12.53 26.34
CA ALA A 256 -12.25 -13.61 26.53
C ALA A 256 -11.82 -13.72 28.00
N LEU A 257 -11.56 -12.59 28.66
CA LEU A 257 -11.28 -12.52 30.11
C LEU A 257 -12.43 -13.07 30.95
N LEU A 258 -13.67 -12.71 30.62
CA LEU A 258 -14.86 -13.25 31.30
C LEU A 258 -14.99 -14.76 31.11
N SER A 259 -14.65 -15.28 29.93
CA SER A 259 -14.64 -16.73 29.66
C SER A 259 -13.57 -17.46 30.49
N VAL A 260 -12.36 -16.91 30.56
CA VAL A 260 -11.25 -17.45 31.38
C VAL A 260 -11.60 -17.40 32.87
N TRP A 261 -12.17 -16.30 33.34
CA TRP A 261 -12.67 -16.17 34.73
C TRP A 261 -13.73 -17.22 35.07
N ARG A 262 -14.72 -17.42 34.19
CA ARG A 262 -15.77 -18.43 34.38
C ARG A 262 -15.21 -19.85 34.43
N ARG A 263 -14.16 -20.15 33.66
CA ARG A 263 -13.49 -21.46 33.69
C ARG A 263 -12.69 -21.65 34.97
N TYR A 264 -12.00 -20.61 35.43
CA TYR A 264 -11.29 -20.62 36.71
C TYR A 264 -12.24 -20.79 37.91
N ALA A 265 -13.33 -20.02 37.95
CA ALA A 265 -14.34 -20.09 39.02
C ALA A 265 -15.03 -21.47 39.12
N LYS A 266 -15.05 -22.24 38.03
CA LYS A 266 -15.55 -23.62 37.99
C LYS A 266 -14.48 -24.67 38.29
N GLY A 267 -13.28 -24.27 38.70
CA GLY A 267 -12.16 -25.17 39.00
C GLY A 267 -11.49 -25.79 37.77
N GLY A 268 -11.81 -25.33 36.56
CA GLY A 268 -11.29 -25.87 35.30
C GLY A 268 -9.91 -25.32 34.89
N LEU A 269 -9.31 -24.43 35.69
CA LEU A 269 -8.00 -23.83 35.43
C LEU A 269 -7.20 -23.74 36.73
N ALA A 270 -5.91 -24.06 36.65
CA ALA A 270 -4.98 -23.84 37.74
C ALA A 270 -4.67 -22.34 37.92
N VAL A 271 -4.33 -21.94 39.15
CA VAL A 271 -4.10 -20.52 39.54
C VAL A 271 -2.98 -19.88 38.71
N ASP A 272 -1.93 -20.65 38.39
CA ASP A 272 -0.78 -20.19 37.60
C ASP A 272 -1.14 -19.94 36.11
N GLN A 273 -2.09 -20.72 35.56
CA GLN A 273 -2.59 -20.52 34.20
C GLN A 273 -3.54 -19.33 34.14
N PHE A 274 -4.40 -19.19 35.15
CA PHE A 274 -5.28 -18.03 35.29
C PHE A 274 -4.48 -16.73 35.43
N ALA A 275 -3.48 -16.69 36.31
CA ALA A 275 -2.65 -15.51 36.54
C ALA A 275 -1.91 -15.06 35.27
N ARG A 276 -1.37 -16.00 34.48
CA ARG A 276 -0.69 -15.70 33.21
C ARG A 276 -1.63 -15.11 32.17
N HIS A 277 -2.82 -15.71 31.99
CA HIS A 277 -3.81 -15.20 31.02
C HIS A 277 -4.43 -13.86 31.44
N ALA A 278 -4.68 -13.68 32.74
CA ALA A 278 -5.18 -12.42 33.28
C ALA A 278 -4.16 -11.28 33.10
N LEU A 279 -2.87 -11.56 33.33
CA LEU A 279 -1.80 -10.58 33.18
C LEU A 279 -1.58 -10.19 31.71
N GLN A 280 -1.60 -11.15 30.78
CA GLN A 280 -1.51 -10.89 29.34
C GLN A 280 -2.68 -10.03 28.83
N ALA A 281 -3.91 -10.36 29.22
CA ALA A 281 -5.08 -9.61 28.79
C ALA A 281 -5.17 -8.23 29.47
N GLY A 282 -4.71 -8.10 30.72
CA GLY A 282 -4.58 -6.81 31.41
C GLY A 282 -3.60 -5.87 30.74
N LEU A 283 -2.42 -6.36 30.34
CA LEU A 283 -1.45 -5.59 29.54
C LEU A 283 -2.06 -5.12 28.22
N LEU A 284 -2.77 -6.01 27.51
CA LEU A 284 -3.37 -5.69 26.22
C LEU A 284 -4.50 -4.66 26.34
N LEU A 285 -5.34 -4.75 27.38
CA LEU A 285 -6.33 -3.71 27.70
C LEU A 285 -5.69 -2.37 28.09
N THR A 286 -4.52 -2.40 28.72
CA THR A 286 -3.78 -1.18 29.10
C THR A 286 -3.23 -0.49 27.85
N PHE A 287 -2.68 -1.24 26.89
CA PHE A 287 -2.28 -0.69 25.58
C PHE A 287 -3.48 -0.10 24.81
N ILE A 288 -4.62 -0.78 24.84
CA ILE A 288 -5.86 -0.28 24.25
C ILE A 288 -6.30 1.03 24.92
N ALA A 289 -6.27 1.10 26.26
CA ALA A 289 -6.63 2.31 27.00
C ALA A 289 -5.69 3.49 26.66
N ILE A 290 -4.38 3.24 26.58
CA ILE A 290 -3.40 4.25 26.16
C ILE A 290 -3.69 4.71 24.72
N ALA A 291 -3.95 3.77 23.80
CA ALA A 291 -4.29 4.09 22.41
C ALA A 291 -5.56 4.95 22.32
N MET A 292 -6.57 4.73 23.17
CA MET A 292 -7.75 5.59 23.24
C MET A 292 -7.47 7.00 23.77
N THR A 293 -6.48 7.17 24.65
CA THR A 293 -6.12 8.50 25.19
C THR A 293 -5.30 9.34 24.21
N VAL A 294 -4.64 8.70 23.24
CA VAL A 294 -3.77 9.38 22.25
C VAL A 294 -4.49 9.61 20.91
N ALA A 295 -5.60 8.90 20.65
CA ALA A 295 -6.44 9.03 19.46
C ALA A 295 -7.41 10.22 19.53
#